data_AF-A0A2E6WIQ7-F1
#
_entry.id   AF-A0A2E6WIQ7-F1
#
_cell.length_a   1.000
_cell.length_b   1.000
_cell.length_c   1.000
_cell.angle_alpha   90.00
_cell.angle_beta   90.00
_cell.angle_gamma   90.00
#
_symmetry.space_group_name_H-M   'P 1'
#
loop_
_entity.id
_entity.type
_entity.pdbx_description
1 polymer ?
#
loop_
_entity_poly.entity_id
_entity_poly.type
_entity_poly.pdbx_seq_one_letter_code
_entity_poly.pdbx_strand_id
1 'polypeptide(L)'
;MNEINSKRLENYIQEAKKVLLETEMLSYSIKNHSIKTTLSEIVIPNLINFITYLEVKRFDRKEINFYIRQCLNELNEISEYNKQMMLLTSKYKIIKEEANLIVGLKQ
;
A
#
# COMPACT_ATOMS: atom_id res chain seq x y z
N MET A 1 -3.53 -14.47 19.32
CA MET A 1 -3.03 -13.12 18.92
C MET A 1 -3.45 -12.18 20.04
N ASN A 2 -2.51 -11.65 20.84
CA ASN A 2 -2.88 -10.81 22.00
C ASN A 2 -3.64 -9.55 21.56
N GLU A 3 -4.48 -9.02 22.45
CA GLU A 3 -5.32 -7.84 22.22
C GLU A 3 -4.52 -6.61 21.72
N ILE A 4 -3.31 -6.42 22.25
CA ILE A 4 -2.35 -5.40 21.83
C ILE A 4 -1.96 -5.57 20.34
N ASN A 5 -1.78 -6.81 19.87
CA ASN A 5 -1.45 -7.09 18.47
C ASN A 5 -2.66 -6.91 17.55
N SER A 6 -3.89 -7.14 18.04
CA SER A 6 -5.12 -6.86 17.28
C SER A 6 -5.32 -5.37 17.06
N LYS A 7 -5.19 -4.57 18.13
CA LYS A 7 -5.33 -3.10 18.03
C LYS A 7 -4.26 -2.47 17.14
N ARG A 8 -3.03 -2.98 17.19
CA ARG A 8 -1.94 -2.52 16.31
C ARG A 8 -2.24 -2.83 14.84
N LEU A 9 -2.73 -4.04 14.55
CA LEU A 9 -3.14 -4.42 13.20
C LEU A 9 -4.29 -3.56 12.68
N GLU A 10 -5.30 -3.30 13.51
CA GLU A 10 -6.44 -2.46 13.14
C GLU A 10 -6.00 -1.04 12.80
N ASN A 11 -5.17 -0.42 13.63
CA ASN A 11 -4.60 0.90 13.36
C ASN A 11 -3.82 0.92 12.03
N TYR A 12 -3.00 -0.12 11.80
CA TYR A 12 -2.24 -0.25 10.57
C TYR A 12 -3.12 -0.37 9.32
N ILE A 13 -4.19 -1.18 9.38
CA ILE A 13 -5.17 -1.30 8.29
C ILE A 13 -5.81 0.07 8.00
N GLN A 14 -6.13 0.86 9.03
CA GLN A 14 -6.68 2.20 8.84
C GLN A 14 -5.68 3.15 8.19
N GLU A 15 -4.40 3.10 8.56
CA GLU A 15 -3.33 3.87 7.91
C GLU A 15 -3.22 3.49 6.42
N ALA A 16 -3.20 2.20 6.09
CA ALA A 16 -3.17 1.73 4.70
C ALA A 16 -4.39 2.21 3.89
N LYS A 17 -5.59 2.22 4.48
CA LYS A 17 -6.81 2.75 3.85
C LYS A 17 -6.74 4.26 3.60
N LYS A 18 -6.10 5.04 4.47
CA LYS A 18 -5.88 6.48 4.20
C LYS A 18 -4.99 6.66 2.99
N VAL A 19 -3.91 5.88 2.87
CA VAL A 19 -3.01 5.92 1.70
C VAL A 19 -3.73 5.49 0.43
N LEU A 20 -4.63 4.49 0.51
CA LEU A 20 -5.49 4.11 -0.61
C LEU A 20 -6.35 5.29 -1.08
N LEU A 21 -7.06 5.95 -0.16
CA LEU A 21 -7.90 7.10 -0.49
C LEU A 21 -7.10 8.24 -1.13
N GLU A 22 -5.91 8.54 -0.59
CA GLU A 22 -5.02 9.53 -1.19
C GLU A 22 -4.58 9.14 -2.61
N THR A 23 -4.28 7.85 -2.83
CA THR A 23 -3.91 7.31 -4.15
C THR A 23 -5.07 7.49 -5.14
N GLU A 24 -6.29 7.18 -4.72
CA GLU A 24 -7.51 7.36 -5.52
C GLU A 24 -7.72 8.84 -5.88
N MET A 25 -7.68 9.74 -4.91
CA MET A 25 -7.80 11.19 -5.15
C MET A 25 -6.72 11.72 -6.10
N LEU A 26 -5.48 11.24 -5.98
CA LEU A 26 -4.40 11.59 -6.90
C LEU A 26 -4.68 11.08 -8.31
N SER A 27 -5.18 9.85 -8.46
CA SER A 27 -5.54 9.29 -9.78
C SER A 27 -6.61 10.11 -10.51
N TYR A 28 -7.56 10.71 -9.77
CA TYR A 28 -8.59 11.57 -10.35
C TYR A 28 -8.09 12.98 -10.71
N SER A 29 -7.10 13.51 -9.97
CA SER A 29 -6.62 14.89 -10.13
C SER A 29 -5.40 15.02 -11.04
N ILE A 30 -4.65 13.94 -11.28
CA ILE A 30 -3.45 13.97 -12.11
C ILE A 30 -3.82 14.08 -13.60
N LYS A 31 -3.19 15.05 -14.30
CA LYS A 31 -3.41 15.27 -15.74
C LYS A 31 -2.62 14.31 -16.62
N ASN A 32 -1.50 13.78 -16.13
CA ASN A 32 -0.67 12.86 -16.90
C ASN A 32 -1.41 11.52 -17.04
N HIS A 33 -1.77 11.17 -18.29
CA HIS A 33 -2.55 9.97 -18.58
C HIS A 33 -1.81 8.68 -18.20
N SER A 34 -0.50 8.59 -18.48
CA SER A 34 0.29 7.42 -18.11
C SER A 34 0.28 7.19 -16.59
N ILE A 35 0.50 8.25 -15.81
CA ILE A 35 0.48 8.16 -14.35
C ILE A 35 -0.93 7.76 -13.87
N LYS A 36 -1.97 8.36 -14.43
CA LYS A 36 -3.36 8.02 -14.09
C LYS A 36 -3.64 6.53 -14.32
N THR A 37 -3.26 6.01 -15.49
CA THR A 37 -3.42 4.60 -15.85
C THR A 37 -2.66 3.70 -14.88
N THR A 38 -1.39 3.97 -14.60
CA THR A 38 -0.60 3.22 -13.62
C THR A 38 -1.27 3.19 -12.24
N LEU A 39 -1.76 4.34 -11.77
CA LEU A 39 -2.44 4.42 -10.47
C LEU A 39 -3.75 3.62 -10.46
N SER A 40 -4.60 3.80 -11.46
CA SER A 40 -5.95 3.21 -11.52
C SER A 40 -5.95 1.71 -11.83
N GLU A 41 -5.06 1.25 -12.70
CA GLU A 41 -5.08 -0.13 -13.19
C GLU A 41 -4.13 -1.05 -12.42
N ILE A 42 -3.10 -0.50 -11.76
CA ILE A 42 -2.08 -1.31 -11.09
C ILE A 42 -2.00 -0.99 -9.60
N VAL A 43 -1.67 0.26 -9.23
CA VAL A 43 -1.35 0.59 -7.83
C VAL A 43 -2.56 0.44 -6.92
N ILE A 44 -3.72 1.00 -7.30
CA ILE A 44 -4.96 0.94 -6.51
C ILE A 44 -5.45 -0.51 -6.33
N PRO A 45 -5.61 -1.34 -7.39
CA PRO A 45 -6.01 -2.73 -7.23
C PRO A 45 -5.07 -3.56 -6.36
N ASN A 46 -3.75 -3.38 -6.50
CA ASN A 46 -2.78 -4.10 -5.67
C ASN A 46 -2.83 -3.65 -4.20
N LEU A 47 -3.03 -2.36 -3.91
CA LEU A 47 -3.19 -1.90 -2.53
C LEU A 47 -4.51 -2.41 -1.90
N ILE A 48 -5.60 -2.47 -2.67
CA ILE A 48 -6.86 -3.09 -2.21
C ILE A 48 -6.63 -4.54 -1.80
N ASN A 49 -5.99 -5.34 -2.68
CA ASN A 49 -5.68 -6.74 -2.38
C ASN A 49 -4.81 -6.86 -1.13
N PHE A 50 -3.76 -6.04 -1.02
CA PHE A 50 -2.91 -5.98 0.17
C PHE A 50 -3.72 -5.74 1.46
N ILE A 51 -4.60 -4.73 1.47
CA ILE A 51 -5.45 -4.41 2.61
C ILE A 51 -6.41 -5.57 2.93
N THR A 52 -7.05 -6.15 1.93
CA THR A 52 -7.98 -7.27 2.12
C THR A 52 -7.29 -8.46 2.80
N TYR A 53 -6.07 -8.81 2.40
CA TYR A 53 -5.31 -9.90 3.04
C TYR A 53 -5.06 -9.66 4.52
N LEU A 54 -4.77 -8.41 4.91
CA LEU A 54 -4.59 -8.02 6.30
C LEU A 54 -5.91 -8.11 7.09
N GLU A 55 -7.01 -7.63 6.50
CA GLU A 55 -8.35 -7.65 7.11
C GLU A 55 -8.86 -9.06 7.38
N VAL A 56 -8.70 -9.98 6.42
CA VAL A 56 -9.08 -11.39 6.61
C VAL A 56 -8.05 -12.19 7.42
N LYS A 57 -7.05 -11.50 8.01
CA LYS A 57 -5.97 -12.08 8.83
C LYS A 57 -5.19 -13.20 8.12
N ARG A 58 -5.17 -13.18 6.78
CA ARG A 58 -4.36 -14.06 5.94
C ARG A 58 -2.97 -13.48 5.79
N PHE A 59 -2.16 -13.67 6.81
CA PHE A 59 -0.76 -13.24 6.84
C PHE A 59 0.16 -14.17 6.03
N ASP A 60 -0.21 -14.47 4.78
CA ASP A 60 0.72 -15.09 3.85
C ASP A 60 1.77 -14.04 3.47
N ARG A 61 2.98 -14.23 3.99
CA ARG A 61 4.10 -13.32 3.74
C ARG A 61 4.40 -13.16 2.25
N LYS A 62 4.20 -14.21 1.44
CA LYS A 62 4.48 -14.14 0.00
C LYS A 62 3.49 -13.23 -0.69
N GLU A 63 2.19 -13.42 -0.45
CA GLU A 63 1.12 -12.63 -1.05
C GLU A 63 1.16 -11.16 -0.60
N ILE A 64 1.27 -10.91 0.71
CA ILE A 64 1.36 -9.55 1.27
C ILE A 64 2.56 -8.80 0.67
N ASN A 65 3.73 -9.46 0.60
CA ASN A 65 4.91 -8.84 0.01
C ASN A 65 4.82 -8.69 -1.50
N PHE A 66 4.11 -9.57 -2.19
CA PHE A 66 3.88 -9.49 -3.62
C PHE A 66 3.11 -8.20 -3.95
N TYR A 67 1.94 -8.01 -3.36
CA TYR A 67 1.09 -6.86 -3.67
C TYR A 67 1.76 -5.51 -3.38
N ILE A 68 2.38 -5.35 -2.20
CA ILE A 68 3.04 -4.08 -1.87
C ILE A 68 4.28 -3.82 -2.74
N ARG A 69 4.96 -4.88 -3.20
CA ARG A 69 6.09 -4.76 -4.12
C ARG A 69 5.63 -4.31 -5.51
N GLN A 70 4.52 -4.83 -6.03
CA GLN A 70 3.96 -4.37 -7.29
C GLN A 70 3.67 -2.86 -7.24
N CYS A 71 3.00 -2.39 -6.19
CA CYS A 71 2.75 -0.95 -6.01
C CYS A 71 4.04 -0.13 -6.02
N LEU A 72 5.07 -0.57 -5.28
CA LEU A 72 6.33 0.15 -5.17
C LEU A 72 7.13 0.18 -6.46
N ASN A 73 7.11 -0.88 -7.26
CA ASN A 73 7.80 -0.90 -8.55
C ASN A 73 7.25 0.19 -9.45
N GLU A 74 5.94 0.18 -9.67
CA GLU A 74 5.23 1.17 -10.48
C GLU A 74 5.43 2.59 -9.94
N LEU A 75 5.25 2.78 -8.62
CA LEU A 75 5.41 4.10 -7.99
C LEU A 75 6.82 4.65 -8.14
N ASN A 76 7.86 3.82 -7.99
CA ASN A 76 9.24 4.27 -8.20
C ASN A 76 9.46 4.71 -9.64
N GLU A 77 8.94 3.97 -10.63
CA GLU A 77 9.04 4.35 -12.05
C GLU A 77 8.40 5.71 -12.32
N ILE A 78 7.24 5.99 -11.71
CA ILE A 78 6.55 7.27 -11.92
C ILE A 78 6.97 8.39 -10.94
N SER A 79 7.78 8.09 -9.92
CA SER A 79 8.14 9.03 -8.86
C SER A 79 9.02 10.19 -9.35
N GLU A 80 9.81 9.94 -10.40
CA GLU A 80 10.74 10.91 -10.99
C GLU A 80 10.00 12.05 -11.70
N TYR A 81 8.75 11.83 -12.12
CA TYR A 81 7.98 12.80 -12.90
C TYR A 81 7.28 13.87 -12.06
N ASN A 82 7.04 13.64 -10.76
CA ASN A 82 6.27 14.56 -9.93
C ASN A 82 6.51 14.37 -8.41
N LYS A 83 6.68 15.48 -7.69
CA LYS A 83 6.78 15.53 -6.22
C LYS A 83 5.63 14.80 -5.50
N GLN A 84 4.41 14.85 -6.03
CA GLN A 84 3.29 14.11 -5.43
C GLN A 84 3.50 12.60 -5.49
N MET A 85 4.06 12.09 -6.58
CA MET A 85 4.36 10.65 -6.73
C MET A 85 5.52 10.24 -5.83
N MET A 86 6.53 11.11 -5.66
CA MET A 86 7.61 10.88 -4.70
C MET A 86 7.11 10.78 -3.25
N LEU A 87 6.20 11.68 -2.84
CA LEU A 87 5.57 11.62 -1.52
C LEU A 87 4.73 10.35 -1.34
N LEU A 88 3.96 9.98 -2.37
CA LEU A 88 3.15 8.76 -2.36
C LEU A 88 4.04 7.52 -2.22
N THR A 89 5.13 7.45 -2.99
CA THR A 89 6.11 6.37 -2.93
C THR A 89 6.68 6.19 -1.51
N SER A 90 7.01 7.29 -0.82
CA SER A 90 7.49 7.24 0.57
C SER A 90 6.45 6.65 1.54
N LYS A 91 5.16 6.95 1.37
CA LYS A 91 4.08 6.36 2.19
C LYS A 91 3.97 4.85 1.97
N TYR A 92 4.12 4.37 0.74
CA TYR A 92 4.12 2.94 0.43
C TYR A 92 5.36 2.21 1.00
N LYS A 93 6.52 2.88 1.09
CA LYS A 93 7.71 2.32 1.76
C LYS A 93 7.45 2.10 3.25
N ILE A 94 6.84 3.08 3.93
CA ILE A 94 6.43 2.96 5.34
C ILE A 94 5.44 1.81 5.52
N ILE A 95 4.41 1.71 4.66
CA ILE A 95 3.45 0.59 4.67
C ILE A 95 4.20 -0.75 4.59
N LYS A 96 5.14 -0.91 3.65
CA LYS A 96 5.90 -2.16 3.50
C LYS A 96 6.73 -2.50 4.74
N GLU A 97 7.39 -1.52 5.35
CA GLU A 97 8.18 -1.73 6.56
C GLU A 97 7.30 -2.21 7.72
N GLU A 98 6.15 -1.56 7.93
CA GLU A 98 5.20 -1.96 8.96
C GLU A 98 4.55 -3.33 8.69
N ALA A 99 4.25 -3.65 7.42
CA ALA A 99 3.75 -4.96 7.02
C ALA A 99 4.72 -6.08 7.46
N ASN A 100 6.02 -5.88 7.22
CA ASN A 100 7.05 -6.85 7.58
C ASN A 100 7.15 -7.06 9.09
N LEU A 101 6.93 -6.01 9.89
CA LEU A 101 6.86 -6.13 11.35
C LEU A 101 5.64 -6.97 11.78
N ILE A 102 4.47 -6.69 11.22
CA ILE A 102 3.22 -7.41 11.55
C ILE A 102 3.31 -8.89 11.16
N VAL A 103 3.81 -9.18 9.96
CA VAL A 103 3.99 -10.56 9.48
C VAL A 103 5.13 -11.27 10.23
N GLY A 104 6.15 -10.53 10.70
CA GLY A 104 7.25 -11.05 11.51
C GLY A 104 6.86 -11.45 12.93
N LEU A 105 5.79 -10.88 13.50
CA LEU A 105 5.26 -11.23 14.84
C LEU A 105 4.58 -12.61 14.91
N LYS A 106 4.57 -13.38 13.82
CA LYS A 106 4.03 -14.75 13.75
C LYS A 106 5.08 -15.86 13.93
N GLN A 107 6.35 -15.50 14.13
CA GLN A 107 7.42 -16.45 14.48
C GLN A 107 7.70 -16.38 15.98
#